data_AF-A0A820PU00-F1
#
_entry.id   AF-A0A820PU00-F1
#
_cell.length_a   1.000
_cell.length_b   1.000
_cell.length_c   1.000
_cell.angle_alpha   90.00
_cell.angle_beta   90.00
_cell.angle_gamma   90.00
#
_symmetry.space_group_name_H-M   'P 1'
#
loop_
_entity.id
_entity.type
_entity.pdbx_description
1 polymer ?
#
loop_
_entity_poly.entity_id
_entity_poly.type
_entity_poly.pdbx_seq_one_letter_code
_entity_poly.pdbx_strand_id
1 'polypeptide(L)'
;MKTLIRSPQTKDLIQNGMQTWYSKLMTLEFNQDEATEYAKLFVTNEIEINMIPELNDDLLKSIGIEKAGHRIRILRLQRKSLPSTPVATPAVSDVTVMKLISI
;
A
#
# COMPACT_ATOMS: atom_id res chain seq x y z
N MET A 1 11.06 -46.20 -11.71
CA MET A 1 10.73 -45.16 -12.71
C MET A 1 10.62 -43.84 -11.96
N LYS A 2 11.58 -42.92 -12.11
CA LYS A 2 11.54 -41.62 -11.44
C LYS A 2 10.57 -40.72 -12.22
N THR A 3 9.38 -40.50 -11.69
CA THR A 3 8.44 -39.51 -12.23
C THR A 3 9.03 -38.12 -11.97
N LEU A 4 9.49 -37.51 -13.06
CA LEU A 4 9.92 -36.11 -13.10
C LEU A 4 8.67 -35.25 -12.91
N ILE A 5 8.36 -34.87 -11.66
CA ILE A 5 7.30 -33.90 -11.37
C ILE A 5 7.83 -32.54 -11.86
N ARG A 6 7.49 -32.19 -13.12
CA ARG A 6 7.64 -30.83 -13.64
C ARG A 6 6.90 -29.91 -12.66
N SER A 7 7.65 -29.07 -11.94
CA SER A 7 7.05 -27.99 -11.14
C SER A 7 6.36 -27.00 -12.09
N PRO A 8 5.02 -26.82 -12.04
CA PRO A 8 4.33 -25.84 -12.88
C PRO A 8 4.36 -24.41 -12.31
N GLN A 9 4.89 -24.23 -11.10
CA GLN A 9 4.44 -23.18 -10.19
C GLN A 9 4.87 -21.75 -10.53
N THR A 10 5.94 -21.52 -11.29
CA THR A 10 6.41 -20.15 -11.53
C THR A 10 5.43 -19.30 -12.36
N LYS A 11 4.70 -19.90 -13.31
CA LYS A 11 3.70 -19.16 -14.09
C LYS A 11 2.45 -18.82 -13.27
N ASP A 12 2.00 -19.75 -12.42
CA ASP A 12 0.81 -19.56 -11.59
C ASP A 12 1.05 -18.51 -10.48
N LEU A 13 2.24 -18.48 -9.88
CA LEU A 13 2.61 -17.48 -8.87
C LEU A 13 2.70 -16.06 -9.46
N ILE A 14 3.29 -15.91 -10.65
CA ILE A 14 3.40 -14.61 -11.35
C ILE A 14 2.01 -14.13 -11.80
N GLN A 15 1.17 -15.04 -12.31
CA GLN A 15 -0.19 -14.72 -12.72
C GLN A 15 -1.07 -14.31 -11.52
N ASN A 16 -0.89 -14.95 -10.37
CA ASN A 16 -1.57 -14.57 -9.13
C ASN A 16 -1.12 -13.17 -8.66
N GLY A 17 0.19 -12.89 -8.64
CA GLY A 17 0.71 -11.58 -8.24
C GLY A 17 0.19 -10.42 -9.09
N MET A 18 0.14 -10.61 -10.42
CA MET A 18 -0.38 -9.59 -11.34
C MET A 18 -1.86 -9.31 -11.10
N GLN A 19 -2.67 -10.36 -10.93
CA GLN A 19 -4.10 -10.20 -10.66
C GLN A 19 -4.37 -9.54 -9.30
N THR A 20 -3.57 -9.87 -8.27
CA THR A 20 -3.66 -9.25 -6.95
C THR A 20 -3.36 -7.76 -7.02
N TRP A 21 -2.26 -7.36 -7.68
CA TRP A 21 -1.92 -5.95 -7.86
C TRP A 21 -2.95 -5.20 -8.69
N TYR A 22 -3.37 -5.77 -9.83
CA TYR A 22 -4.41 -5.20 -10.68
C TYR A 22 -5.67 -4.90 -9.87
N SER A 23 -6.17 -5.89 -9.13
CA SER A 23 -7.36 -5.73 -8.30
C SER A 23 -7.19 -4.63 -7.26
N LYS A 24 -5.99 -4.53 -6.64
CA LYS A 24 -5.70 -3.49 -5.65
C LYS A 24 -5.67 -2.09 -6.28
N LEU A 25 -5.07 -1.95 -7.44
CA LEU A 25 -4.99 -0.68 -8.18
C LEU A 25 -6.38 -0.23 -8.66
N MET A 26 -7.24 -1.16 -9.07
CA MET A 26 -8.64 -0.85 -9.37
C MET A 26 -9.39 -0.28 -8.14
N THR A 27 -9.08 -0.74 -6.92
CA THR A 27 -9.66 -0.14 -5.68
C THR A 27 -9.20 1.28 -5.38
N LEU A 28 -8.16 1.75 -6.08
CA LEU A 28 -7.66 3.12 -6.02
C LEU A 28 -8.19 3.99 -7.17
N GLU A 29 -9.14 3.49 -7.96
CA GLU A 29 -9.73 4.21 -9.08
C GLU A 29 -8.69 4.54 -10.18
N PHE A 30 -7.71 3.67 -10.38
CA PHE A 30 -6.94 3.65 -11.62
C PHE A 30 -7.80 3.10 -12.76
N ASN A 31 -7.55 3.57 -13.98
CA ASN A 31 -8.17 2.97 -15.16
C ASN A 31 -7.52 1.59 -15.45
N GLN A 32 -8.14 0.82 -16.34
CA GLN A 32 -7.70 -0.54 -16.66
C GLN A 32 -6.27 -0.58 -17.21
N ASP A 33 -5.92 0.35 -18.10
CA ASP A 33 -4.59 0.40 -18.73
C ASP A 33 -3.49 0.68 -17.70
N GLU A 34 -3.69 1.69 -16.85
CA GLU A 34 -2.77 2.06 -15.78
C GLU A 34 -2.65 0.95 -14.73
N ALA A 35 -3.76 0.32 -14.37
CA ALA A 35 -3.77 -0.78 -13.42
C ALA A 35 -3.00 -2.00 -13.95
N THR A 36 -3.16 -2.35 -15.23
CA THR A 36 -2.42 -3.43 -15.88
C THR A 36 -0.93 -3.11 -15.99
N GLU A 37 -0.59 -1.89 -16.40
CA GLU A 37 0.80 -1.44 -16.52
C GLU A 37 1.51 -1.48 -15.17
N TYR A 38 0.92 -0.88 -14.13
CA TYR A 38 1.53 -0.84 -12.80
C TYR A 38 1.59 -2.22 -12.15
N ALA A 39 0.58 -3.07 -12.31
CA ALA A 39 0.63 -4.45 -11.83
C ALA A 39 1.81 -5.22 -12.47
N LYS A 40 2.04 -5.02 -13.76
CA LYS A 40 3.21 -5.60 -14.45
C LYS A 40 4.52 -5.07 -13.88
N LEU A 41 4.62 -3.76 -13.62
CA LEU A 41 5.82 -3.16 -13.02
C LEU A 41 6.11 -3.74 -11.63
N PHE A 42 5.09 -3.85 -10.76
CA PHE A 42 5.28 -4.43 -9.43
C PHE A 42 5.77 -5.88 -9.50
N VAL A 43 5.13 -6.72 -10.32
CA VAL A 43 5.53 -8.13 -10.46
C VAL A 43 6.91 -8.29 -11.10
N THR A 44 7.24 -7.47 -12.10
CA THR A 44 8.55 -7.53 -12.78
C THR A 44 9.69 -7.09 -11.86
N ASN A 45 9.41 -6.21 -10.90
CA ASN A 45 10.37 -5.77 -9.87
C ASN A 45 10.26 -6.61 -8.58
N GLU A 46 9.57 -7.75 -8.61
CA GLU A 46 9.40 -8.67 -7.47
C GLU A 46 8.79 -8.00 -6.22
N ILE A 47 8.01 -6.95 -6.42
CA ILE A 47 7.31 -6.24 -5.35
C ILE A 47 6.02 -7.00 -5.06
N GLU A 48 5.98 -7.66 -3.91
CA GLU A 48 4.82 -8.39 -3.44
C GLU A 48 3.84 -7.49 -2.67
N ILE A 49 2.58 -7.93 -2.55
CA ILE A 49 1.52 -7.14 -1.90
C ILE A 49 1.76 -6.91 -0.39
N ASN A 50 2.51 -7.81 0.25
CA ASN A 50 2.94 -7.71 1.64
C ASN A 50 3.97 -6.58 1.85
N MET A 51 4.67 -6.15 0.80
CA MET A 51 5.65 -5.04 0.81
C MET A 51 4.98 -3.65 0.70
N ILE A 52 3.65 -3.57 0.64
CA ILE A 52 2.91 -2.28 0.66
C ILE A 52 3.44 -1.32 1.74
N PRO A 53 3.68 -1.73 3.01
CA PRO A 53 4.18 -0.84 4.05
C PRO A 53 5.57 -0.25 3.77
N GLU A 54 6.37 -0.89 2.92
CA GLU A 54 7.74 -0.48 2.57
C GLU A 54 7.80 0.41 1.33
N LEU A 55 6.68 0.53 0.59
CA LEU A 55 6.61 1.41 -0.58
C LEU A 55 6.92 2.86 -0.19
N ASN A 56 7.66 3.57 -1.03
CA ASN A 56 7.92 4.99 -0.87
C ASN A 56 7.96 5.68 -2.24
N ASP A 57 7.95 7.02 -2.25
CA ASP A 57 7.88 7.79 -3.50
C ASP A 57 9.06 7.49 -4.43
N ASP A 58 10.26 7.36 -3.86
CA ASP A 58 11.50 7.10 -4.60
C ASP A 58 11.50 5.72 -5.27
N LEU A 59 11.02 4.69 -4.56
CA LEU A 59 10.87 3.34 -5.10
C LEU A 59 9.84 3.29 -6.24
N LEU A 60 8.69 3.93 -6.05
CA LEU A 60 7.66 3.98 -7.10
C LEU A 60 8.16 4.74 -8.33
N LYS A 61 8.98 5.77 -8.14
CA LYS A 61 9.64 6.49 -9.22
C LYS A 61 10.70 5.63 -9.92
N SER A 62 11.52 4.89 -9.16
CA SER A 62 12.59 4.07 -9.73
C SER A 62 12.09 2.91 -10.59
N ILE A 63 10.91 2.36 -10.27
CA ILE A 63 10.27 1.30 -11.09
C ILE A 63 9.48 1.83 -12.29
N GLY A 64 9.40 3.16 -12.49
CA GLY A 64 8.79 3.78 -13.67
C GLY A 64 7.43 4.46 -13.47
N ILE A 65 6.97 4.67 -12.23
CA ILE A 65 5.71 5.41 -11.97
C ILE A 65 6.03 6.92 -11.85
N GLU A 66 6.18 7.57 -12.99
CA GLU A 66 6.66 8.97 -13.06
C GLU A 66 5.63 10.02 -12.59
N LYS A 67 4.34 9.71 -12.73
CA LYS A 67 3.25 10.61 -12.34
C LYS A 67 3.15 10.71 -10.81
N ALA A 68 3.52 11.86 -10.25
CA ALA A 68 3.50 12.09 -8.80
C ALA A 68 2.12 11.84 -8.16
N GLY A 69 1.03 12.26 -8.83
CA GLY A 69 -0.33 12.00 -8.34
C GLY A 69 -0.66 10.50 -8.21
N HIS A 70 -0.10 9.67 -9.08
CA HIS A 70 -0.31 8.22 -9.06
C HIS A 70 0.48 7.59 -7.92
N ARG A 71 1.73 8.02 -7.71
CA ARG A 71 2.53 7.59 -6.56
C ARG A 71 1.85 7.91 -5.24
N ILE A 72 1.38 9.15 -5.06
CA ILE A 72 0.62 9.56 -3.87
C ILE A 72 -0.59 8.65 -3.65
N ARG A 73 -1.33 8.33 -4.71
CA ARG A 73 -2.52 7.47 -4.66
C ARG A 73 -2.16 6.04 -4.25
N ILE A 74 -1.09 5.47 -4.79
CA ILE A 74 -0.57 4.14 -4.42
C ILE A 74 -0.12 4.12 -2.95
N LEU A 75 0.60 5.14 -2.48
CA LEU A 75 1.02 5.25 -1.08
C LEU A 75 -0.15 5.33 -0.09
N ARG A 76 -1.37 5.68 -0.54
CA ARG A 76 -2.57 5.59 0.32
C ARG A 76 -2.90 4.16 0.76
N LEU A 77 -2.40 3.15 0.07
CA LEU A 77 -2.57 1.74 0.46
C LEU A 77 -2.02 1.46 1.86
N GLN A 78 -0.96 2.15 2.26
CA GLN A 78 -0.37 2.05 3.60
C GLN A 78 -1.29 2.59 4.70
N ARG A 79 -2.16 3.55 4.37
CA ARG A 79 -3.07 4.15 5.35
C ARG A 79 -4.31 3.31 5.60
N LYS A 80 -4.71 2.46 4.64
CA LYS A 80 -5.86 1.55 4.79
C LYS A 80 -5.56 0.33 5.66
N SER A 81 -4.30 0.06 6.03
CA SER A 81 -3.93 -1.02 6.95
C SER A 81 -3.84 -0.57 8.42
N LEU A 82 -3.94 0.73 8.69
CA LEU A 82 -4.18 1.22 10.04
C LEU A 82 -5.69 1.23 10.25
N PRO A 83 -6.24 0.47 11.22
CA PRO A 83 -7.60 0.75 11.66
C PRO A 83 -7.60 2.22 12.10
N SER A 84 -8.37 3.04 11.38
CA SER A 84 -8.74 4.36 11.88
C SER A 84 -9.48 4.13 13.20
N THR A 85 -8.76 4.12 14.31
CA THR A 85 -9.36 4.44 15.59
C THR A 85 -9.93 5.85 15.41
N PRO A 86 -11.25 6.04 15.48
CA PRO A 86 -11.79 7.38 15.56
C PRO A 86 -11.14 8.00 16.80
N VAL A 87 -10.41 9.09 16.58
CA VAL A 87 -9.87 9.95 17.64
C VAL A 87 -10.98 10.12 18.68
N ALA A 88 -10.74 9.51 19.84
CA ALA A 88 -11.57 9.67 20.99
C ALA A 88 -11.65 11.18 21.29
N THR A 89 -12.88 11.66 21.31
CA THR A 89 -13.44 12.78 22.06
C THR A 89 -12.47 13.40 23.08
N PRO A 90 -12.35 14.74 23.14
CA PRO A 90 -11.40 15.40 24.04
C PRO A 90 -11.68 14.98 25.49
N ALA A 91 -10.70 14.31 26.10
CA ALA A 91 -10.66 14.19 27.54
C ALA A 91 -10.42 15.59 28.09
N VAL A 92 -11.49 16.19 28.62
CA VAL A 92 -11.41 17.30 29.57
C VAL A 92 -10.66 16.78 30.80
N SER A 93 -9.34 16.94 30.79
CA SER A 93 -8.53 16.80 31.98
C SER A 93 -8.45 18.16 32.65
N ASP A 94 -9.26 18.26 33.70
CA ASP A 94 -9.13 19.17 34.84
C ASP A 94 -7.68 19.61 35.08
N VAL A 95 -7.39 20.90 34.89
CA VAL A 95 -6.17 21.53 35.39
C VAL A 95 -6.56 22.45 36.53
N THR A 96 -6.88 21.85 37.68
CA THR A 96 -6.70 22.53 38.96
C THR A 96 -5.20 22.73 39.19
N VAL A 97 -4.69 23.93 38.88
CA VAL A 97 -3.46 24.45 39.49
C VAL A 97 -3.69 25.91 39.88
N MET A 98 -3.69 26.13 41.19
CA MET A 98 -3.66 27.42 41.88
C MET A 98 -2.61 28.39 41.32
N LYS A 99 -2.96 29.68 41.23
CA LYS A 99 -2.05 30.75 41.65
C LYS A 99 -2.76 32.05 42.06
N LEU A 100 -2.38 32.51 43.26
CA LEU A 100 -2.59 33.81 43.90
C LEU A 100 -2.59 35.04 42.98
N ILE A 101 -3.49 35.99 43.28
CA ILE A 101 -3.29 37.47 43.31
C ILE A 101 -4.51 38.10 44.03
N SER A 102 -4.39 38.56 45.28
CA SER A 102 -4.02 39.92 45.75
C SER A 102 -5.13 40.97 45.62
N ILE A 103 -5.83 41.29 46.73
CA ILE A 103 -6.18 42.65 47.22
C ILE A 103 -6.24 42.59 48.75
#